data_AF-A0A496YN80-F1
#
_entry.id   AF-A0A496YN80-F1
#
_cell.length_a   1.000
_cell.length_b   1.000
_cell.length_c   1.000
_cell.angle_alpha   90.00
_cell.angle_beta   90.00
_cell.angle_gamma   90.00
#
_symmetry.space_group_name_H-M   'P 1'
#
loop_
_entity.id
_entity.type
_entity.pdbx_description
1 polymer ?
#
loop_
_entity_poly.entity_id
_entity_poly.type
_entity_poly.pdbx_seq_one_letter_code
_entity_poly.pdbx_strand_id
1 'polypeptide(L)'
;NRSAMIRVPMYKPGKEKATRIEFRSPDPACNPYLAFAVMLGAGLEGIEKKYELPDPIEEDIFEMNPGERRAHGITDLPGNLYAAILETEKSELVKKVLGKHVFGKFIENKKIEWDMYRTHVSQFEIERYLPKL
;
A
#
# COMPACT_ATOMS: atom_id res chain seq x y z
N ASN A 1 -10.01 -4.44 -15.29
CA ASN A 1 -9.86 -4.65 -13.83
C ASN A 1 -9.88 -3.32 -13.06
N ARG A 2 -10.85 -3.12 -12.14
CA ARG A 2 -10.94 -1.97 -11.21
C ARG A 2 -10.69 -2.37 -9.74
N SER A 3 -10.50 -3.65 -9.45
CA SER A 3 -10.21 -4.17 -8.11
C SER A 3 -8.71 -4.37 -7.86
N ALA A 4 -7.90 -4.50 -8.93
CA ALA A 4 -6.45 -4.58 -8.83
C ALA A 4 -5.77 -3.29 -8.35
N MET A 5 -4.68 -3.49 -7.58
CA MET A 5 -3.81 -2.46 -7.02
C MET A 5 -3.09 -1.64 -8.10
N ILE A 6 -2.57 -2.33 -9.12
CA ILE A 6 -1.95 -1.73 -10.29
C ILE A 6 -2.88 -1.94 -11.48
N ARG A 7 -3.11 -0.87 -12.25
CA ARG A 7 -3.86 -0.91 -13.49
C ARG A 7 -3.02 -0.36 -14.64
N VAL A 8 -2.99 -1.09 -15.74
CA VAL A 8 -2.47 -0.58 -17.02
C VAL A 8 -3.67 -0.14 -17.87
N PRO A 9 -3.86 1.17 -18.13
CA PRO A 9 -4.92 1.62 -19.00
C PRO A 9 -4.76 1.09 -20.42
N MET A 10 -5.89 0.80 -21.08
CA MET A 10 -5.89 0.28 -22.44
C MET A 10 -5.09 1.18 -23.38
N TYR A 11 -4.16 0.57 -24.11
CA TYR A 11 -3.37 1.24 -25.13
C TYR A 11 -4.28 1.76 -26.26
N LYS A 12 -4.00 2.96 -26.75
CA LYS A 12 -4.70 3.57 -27.89
C LYS A 12 -3.66 3.86 -28.98
N PRO A 13 -3.77 3.25 -30.17
CA PRO A 13 -2.89 3.55 -31.29
C PRO A 13 -2.84 5.07 -31.58
N GLY A 14 -1.65 5.63 -31.79
CA GLY A 14 -1.43 7.07 -31.98
C GLY A 14 -1.42 7.90 -30.69
N LYS A 15 -1.48 7.25 -29.52
CA LYS A 15 -1.35 7.89 -28.20
C LYS A 15 -0.30 7.19 -27.33
N GLU A 16 0.85 6.85 -27.92
CA GLU A 16 1.94 6.11 -27.27
C GLU A 16 2.41 6.82 -26.00
N LYS A 17 2.48 8.16 -26.03
CA LYS A 17 2.85 9.02 -24.89
C LYS A 17 1.89 8.94 -23.70
N ALA A 18 0.70 8.35 -23.86
CA ALA A 18 -0.27 8.19 -22.77
C ALA A 18 -0.16 6.84 -22.04
N THR A 19 0.73 5.95 -22.51
CA THR A 19 1.03 4.66 -21.87
C THR A 19 1.59 4.91 -20.47
N ARG A 20 0.97 4.30 -19.46
CA ARG A 20 1.31 4.53 -18.05
C ARG A 20 0.84 3.38 -17.18
N ILE A 21 1.32 3.40 -15.94
CA ILE A 21 0.90 2.51 -14.86
C ILE A 21 0.12 3.35 -13.84
N GLU A 22 -1.07 2.91 -13.46
CA GLU A 22 -1.90 3.52 -12.42
C GLU A 22 -1.76 2.69 -11.13
N PHE A 23 -0.96 3.18 -10.17
CA PHE A 23 -0.90 2.62 -8.82
C PHE A 23 -1.96 3.28 -7.95
N ARG A 24 -2.87 2.47 -7.38
CA ARG A 24 -4.14 2.95 -6.82
C ARG A 24 -4.24 2.83 -5.30
N SER A 25 -3.18 2.38 -4.65
CA SER A 25 -3.11 2.29 -3.19
C SER A 25 -2.93 3.63 -2.47
N PRO A 26 -2.16 4.62 -2.98
CA PRO A 26 -1.97 5.88 -2.27
C PRO A 26 -3.25 6.71 -2.21
N ASP A 27 -3.48 7.36 -1.07
CA ASP A 27 -4.60 8.28 -0.84
C ASP A 27 -4.10 9.74 -0.61
N PRO A 28 -5.00 10.75 -0.62
CA PRO A 28 -4.62 12.15 -0.47
C PRO A 28 -4.02 12.56 0.88
N ALA A 29 -4.08 11.73 1.92
CA ALA A 29 -3.43 11.98 3.21
C ALA A 29 -1.93 11.70 3.17
N CYS A 30 -1.43 11.05 2.13
CA CYS A 30 0.00 10.83 1.94
C CYS A 30 0.74 12.16 1.74
N ASN A 31 1.95 12.28 2.29
CA ASN A 31 2.88 13.31 1.83
C ASN A 31 3.29 13.00 0.37
N PRO A 32 2.96 13.85 -0.61
CA PRO A 32 3.15 13.52 -2.03
C PRO A 32 4.62 13.34 -2.39
N TYR A 33 5.53 14.07 -1.73
CA TYR A 33 6.96 13.95 -1.99
C TYR A 33 7.51 12.59 -1.53
N LEU A 34 7.12 12.15 -0.33
CA LEU A 34 7.57 10.85 0.19
C LEU A 34 6.95 9.70 -0.59
N ALA A 35 5.66 9.80 -0.93
CA ALA A 35 4.95 8.79 -1.71
C ALA A 35 5.61 8.62 -3.09
N PHE A 36 5.80 9.71 -3.83
CA PHE A 36 6.43 9.64 -5.15
C PHE A 36 7.89 9.20 -5.10
N ALA A 37 8.65 9.59 -4.07
CA ALA A 37 10.03 9.12 -3.89
C ALA A 37 10.07 7.59 -3.75
N VAL A 38 9.25 7.01 -2.87
CA VAL A 38 9.19 5.56 -2.64
C VAL A 38 8.66 4.82 -3.87
N MET A 39 7.63 5.34 -4.53
CA MET A 39 7.09 4.76 -5.77
C MET A 39 8.12 4.72 -6.88
N LEU A 40 8.84 5.83 -7.11
CA LEU A 40 9.90 5.90 -8.11
C LEU A 40 11.05 4.96 -7.76
N GLY A 41 11.48 4.97 -6.49
CA GLY A 41 12.54 4.08 -6.00
C GLY A 41 12.21 2.61 -6.17
N ALA A 42 10.97 2.20 -5.88
CA ALA A 42 10.52 0.82 -6.09
C ALA A 42 10.49 0.42 -7.57
N GLY A 43 10.02 1.32 -8.45
CA GLY A 43 10.02 1.08 -9.89
C GLY A 43 11.44 0.94 -10.46
N LEU A 44 12.36 1.83 -10.06
CA LEU A 44 13.75 1.78 -10.49
C LEU A 44 14.46 0.51 -10.02
N GLU A 45 14.29 0.12 -8.75
CA GLU A 45 14.89 -1.10 -8.20
C GLU A 45 14.45 -2.35 -8.98
N GLY A 46 13.15 -2.44 -9.33
CA GLY A 46 12.62 -3.54 -10.14
C GLY A 46 13.19 -3.60 -11.56
N ILE A 47 13.41 -2.44 -12.19
CA ILE A 47 14.06 -2.34 -13.51
C ILE A 47 15.54 -2.75 -13.43
N GLU A 48 16.28 -2.19 -12.49
CA GLU A 48 17.72 -2.45 -12.32
C GLU A 48 18.00 -3.92 -12.01
N LYS A 49 17.19 -4.53 -11.15
CA LYS A 49 17.33 -5.93 -10.75
C LYS A 49 16.53 -6.92 -11.60
N LYS A 50 15.79 -6.44 -12.60
CA LYS A 50 14.97 -7.25 -13.52
C LYS A 50 14.03 -8.20 -12.77
N TYR A 51 13.24 -7.67 -11.84
CA TYR A 51 12.26 -8.47 -11.12
C TYR A 51 11.25 -9.11 -12.08
N GLU A 52 10.96 -10.39 -11.84
CA GLU A 52 9.90 -11.09 -12.55
C GLU A 52 8.55 -10.49 -12.16
N LEU A 53 7.72 -10.21 -13.17
CA LEU A 53 6.36 -9.74 -12.95
C LEU A 53 5.42 -10.95 -12.95
N PRO A 54 4.50 -11.06 -11.98
CA PRO A 54 3.48 -12.09 -12.02
C PRO A 54 2.52 -11.85 -13.20
N ASP A 55 1.84 -12.92 -13.61
CA ASP A 55 0.80 -12.83 -14.64
C ASP A 55 -0.32 -11.87 -14.23
N PRO A 56 -0.88 -11.10 -15.18
CA PRO A 56 -1.97 -10.18 -14.88
C PRO A 56 -3.24 -10.93 -14.46
N ILE A 57 -3.90 -10.45 -13.42
CA ILE A 57 -5.22 -10.93 -13.01
C ILE A 57 -6.29 -10.12 -13.73
N GLU A 58 -7.01 -10.74 -14.66
CA GLU A 58 -8.06 -10.08 -15.44
C GLU A 58 -9.44 -10.10 -14.76
N GLU A 59 -9.66 -11.07 -13.88
CA GLU A 59 -10.87 -11.28 -13.10
C GLU A 59 -11.07 -10.25 -11.99
N ASP A 60 -12.30 -10.15 -11.47
CA ASP A 60 -12.60 -9.27 -10.34
C ASP A 60 -12.16 -9.89 -9.02
N ILE A 61 -11.10 -9.33 -8.42
CA ILE A 61 -10.51 -9.79 -7.17
C ILE A 61 -11.52 -9.69 -5.99
N PHE A 62 -12.53 -8.82 -6.07
CA PHE A 62 -13.54 -8.69 -5.00
C PHE A 62 -14.49 -9.88 -4.91
N GLU A 63 -14.75 -10.55 -6.04
CA GLU A 63 -15.62 -11.73 -6.09
C GLU A 63 -14.86 -13.02 -5.74
N MET A 64 -13.52 -12.96 -5.74
CA MET A 64 -12.69 -14.11 -5.40
C MET A 64 -12.79 -14.46 -3.91
N ASN A 65 -13.03 -15.73 -3.62
CA ASN A 65 -12.92 -16.24 -2.27
C ASN A 65 -11.45 -16.34 -1.81
N PRO A 66 -11.17 -16.50 -0.51
CA PRO A 66 -9.79 -16.55 -0.02
C PRO A 66 -8.94 -17.69 -0.59
N GLY A 67 -9.55 -18.81 -1.03
CA GLY A 67 -8.86 -19.92 -1.67
C GLY A 67 -8.40 -19.57 -3.09
N GLU A 68 -9.27 -18.94 -3.88
CA GLU A 68 -8.96 -18.45 -5.23
C GLU A 68 -7.85 -17.40 -5.19
N ARG A 69 -7.93 -16.42 -4.28
CA ARG A 69 -6.87 -15.41 -4.12
C ARG A 69 -5.51 -16.03 -3.85
N ARG A 70 -5.45 -17.04 -2.96
CA ARG A 70 -4.20 -17.76 -2.67
C ARG A 70 -3.69 -18.56 -3.87
N ALA A 71 -4.58 -19.19 -4.64
CA ALA A 71 -4.20 -19.94 -5.84
C ALA A 71 -3.53 -19.04 -6.89
N HIS A 72 -3.96 -17.77 -6.98
CA HIS A 72 -3.36 -16.75 -7.84
C HIS A 72 -2.17 -16.02 -7.19
N GLY A 73 -1.72 -16.43 -6.00
CA GLY A 73 -0.62 -15.76 -5.28
C GLY A 73 -0.95 -14.33 -4.84
N ILE A 74 -2.23 -13.98 -4.73
CA ILE A 74 -2.67 -12.64 -4.33
C ILE A 74 -2.54 -12.52 -2.80
N THR A 75 -1.73 -11.56 -2.37
CA THR A 75 -1.56 -11.19 -0.95
C THR A 75 -2.29 -9.90 -0.63
N ASP A 76 -2.87 -9.83 0.56
CA ASP A 76 -3.54 -8.63 1.05
C ASP A 76 -2.53 -7.56 1.51
N LEU A 77 -2.91 -6.29 1.37
CA LEU A 77 -2.19 -5.17 1.98
C LEU A 77 -2.32 -5.21 3.52
N PRO A 78 -1.42 -4.52 4.26
CA PRO A 78 -1.55 -4.40 5.70
C PRO A 78 -2.93 -3.87 6.12
N GLY A 79 -3.60 -4.59 7.03
CA GLY A 79 -4.98 -4.28 7.42
C GLY A 79 -5.14 -3.06 8.35
N ASN A 80 -4.04 -2.48 8.83
CA ASN A 80 -4.04 -1.26 9.65
C ASN A 80 -2.68 -0.56 9.60
N LEU A 81 -2.62 0.65 10.14
CA LEU A 81 -1.40 1.48 10.18
C LEU A 81 -0.24 0.77 10.90
N TYR A 82 -0.50 0.07 12.01
CA TYR A 82 0.57 -0.61 12.75
C TYR A 82 1.20 -1.75 11.95
N ALA A 83 0.38 -2.57 11.28
CA ALA A 83 0.89 -3.60 10.39
C ALA A 83 1.72 -3.00 9.23
N ALA A 84 1.28 -1.86 8.68
CA ALA A 84 2.03 -1.16 7.64
C ALA A 84 3.37 -0.61 8.15
N ILE A 85 3.39 -0.07 9.38
CA ILE A 85 4.62 0.39 10.05
C ILE A 85 5.59 -0.78 10.19
N LEU A 86 5.15 -1.91 10.75
CA LEU A 86 5.99 -3.09 10.97
C LEU A 86 6.57 -3.65 9.66
N GLU A 87 5.80 -3.62 8.57
CA GLU A 87 6.29 -4.06 7.27
C GLU A 87 7.29 -3.06 6.68
N THR A 88 7.02 -1.76 6.82
CA THR A 88 7.92 -0.70 6.36
C THR A 88 9.26 -0.73 7.11
N GLU A 89 9.26 -1.04 8.41
CA GLU A 89 10.48 -1.16 9.23
C GLU A 89 11.46 -2.23 8.73
N LYS A 90 10.95 -3.28 8.09
CA LYS A 90 11.77 -4.35 7.49
C LYS A 90 12.30 -3.99 6.10
N SER A 91 11.80 -2.91 5.49
CA SER A 91 12.10 -2.57 4.10
C SER A 91 13.40 -1.78 3.96
N GLU A 92 14.46 -2.47 3.55
CA GLU A 92 15.73 -1.81 3.21
C GLU A 92 15.59 -0.88 1.99
N LEU A 93 14.67 -1.16 1.06
CA LEU A 93 14.38 -0.29 -0.08
C LEU A 93 13.84 1.07 0.38
N VAL A 94 12.79 1.08 1.21
CA VAL A 94 12.18 2.34 1.68
C VAL A 94 13.18 3.15 2.49
N LYS A 95 13.97 2.47 3.33
CA LYS A 95 15.05 3.10 4.12
C LYS A 95 16.17 3.68 3.26
N LYS A 96 16.57 3.00 2.17
CA LYS A 96 17.53 3.51 1.18
C LYS A 96 16.98 4.75 0.49
N VAL A 97 15.72 4.72 0.04
CA VAL A 97 15.09 5.80 -0.71
C VAL A 97 14.87 7.06 0.14
N LEU A 98 14.36 6.91 1.36
CA LEU A 98 14.09 8.03 2.25
C LEU A 98 15.35 8.51 2.99
N GLY A 99 16.37 7.66 3.09
CA GLY A 99 17.54 7.90 3.92
C GLY A 99 17.27 7.67 5.41
N LYS A 100 18.32 7.35 6.15
CA LYS A 100 18.23 6.92 7.57
C LYS A 100 17.50 7.93 8.47
N HIS A 101 17.73 9.23 8.25
CA HIS A 101 17.15 10.28 9.10
C HIS A 101 15.63 10.40 8.91
N VAL A 102 15.18 10.57 7.67
CA VAL A 102 13.74 10.71 7.35
C VAL A 102 13.00 9.42 7.66
N PHE A 103 13.55 8.27 7.29
CA PHE A 103 12.94 6.96 7.57
C PHE A 103 12.70 6.76 9.08
N GLY A 104 13.72 7.00 9.91
CA GLY A 104 13.60 6.84 11.36
C GLY A 104 12.53 7.76 11.96
N LYS A 105 12.53 9.04 11.59
CA LYS A 105 11.56 10.02 12.09
C LYS A 105 10.15 9.77 11.57
N PHE A 106 10.01 9.28 10.33
CA PHE A 106 8.73 8.90 9.77
C PHE A 106 8.09 7.75 10.56
N ILE A 107 8.85 6.69 10.83
CA ILE A 107 8.38 5.53 11.61
C ILE A 107 8.03 5.94 13.04
N GLU A 108 8.89 6.72 13.71
CA GLU A 108 8.64 7.22 15.07
C GLU A 108 7.34 8.02 15.14
N ASN A 109 7.15 8.97 14.22
CA ASN A 109 5.94 9.79 14.16
C ASN A 109 4.68 8.94 13.94
N LYS A 110 4.73 7.95 13.05
CA LYS A 110 3.59 7.06 12.78
C LYS A 110 3.28 6.10 13.93
N LYS A 111 4.28 5.70 14.72
CA LYS A 111 4.06 4.93 15.96
C LYS A 111 3.34 5.76 17.02
N ILE A 112 3.69 7.04 17.17
CA ILE A 112 3.00 7.96 18.08
C ILE A 112 1.53 8.11 17.64
N GLU A 113 1.28 8.36 16.35
CA GLU A 113 -0.07 8.44 15.79
C GLU A 113 -0.90 7.19 16.07
N TRP A 114 -0.32 6.00 15.87
CA TRP A 114 -0.99 4.75 16.17
C TRP A 114 -1.28 4.56 17.66
N ASP A 115 -0.33 4.92 18.54
CA ASP A 115 -0.48 4.79 19.99
C ASP A 115 -1.63 5.68 20.52
N MET A 116 -1.72 6.90 20.00
CA MET A 116 -2.85 7.80 20.28
C MET A 116 -4.19 7.20 19.83
N TYR A 117 -4.24 6.60 18.63
CA TYR A 117 -5.46 5.97 18.13
C TYR A 117 -5.88 4.74 18.96
N ARG A 118 -4.97 3.82 19.28
CA ARG A 118 -5.33 2.56 19.96
C ARG A 118 -5.72 2.73 21.43
N THR A 119 -5.38 3.85 22.04
CA THR A 119 -5.73 4.18 23.44
C THR A 119 -7.01 5.01 23.53
N HIS A 120 -7.52 5.51 22.39
CA HIS A 120 -8.76 6.25 22.31
C HIS A 120 -9.97 5.32 22.46
N VAL A 121 -10.87 5.65 23.38
CA VAL A 121 -12.19 4.99 23.49
C VAL A 121 -13.12 5.64 22.47
N SER A 122 -13.44 4.88 21.43
CA SER A 122 -14.27 5.34 20.32
C SER A 122 -15.75 5.37 20.68
N GLN A 123 -16.51 6.20 19.95
CA GLN A 123 -17.96 6.23 20.06
C GLN A 123 -18.60 4.86 19.79
N PHE A 124 -18.04 4.08 18.86
CA PHE A 124 -18.49 2.71 18.59
C PHE A 124 -18.42 1.81 19.84
N GLU A 125 -17.33 1.89 20.61
CA GLU A 125 -17.18 1.11 21.83
C GLU A 125 -18.17 1.55 22.91
N ILE A 126 -18.36 2.86 23.07
CA ILE A 126 -19.35 3.43 24.02
C ILE A 126 -20.74 2.91 23.68
N GLU A 127 -21.19 3.06 22.44
CA GLU A 127 -22.53 2.65 22.00
C GLU A 127 -22.75 1.13 22.10
N ARG A 128 -21.70 0.33 21.87
CA ARG A 128 -21.80 -1.12 21.82
C ARG A 128 -21.74 -1.79 23.18
N TYR A 129 -20.91 -1.28 24.09
CA TYR A 129 -20.56 -1.96 25.33
C TYR A 129 -21.14 -1.29 26.58
N LEU A 130 -21.24 0.05 26.63
CA LEU A 130 -21.74 0.75 27.82
C LEU A 130 -23.20 0.41 28.17
N PRO A 131 -24.16 0.30 27.21
CA PRO A 131 -25.54 -0.07 27.53
C PRO A 131 -25.74 -1.52 27.98
N LYS A 132 -24.69 -2.36 27.91
CA LYS A 132 -24.74 -3.76 28.33
C LYS A 132 -24.20 -3.99 29.75
N LEU A 133 -23.69 -2.92 30.38
CA LEU A 133 -23.31 -2.89 31.79
C LEU A 133 -24.54 -2.54 32.63
#